data_AF-A0A957TP19-F1
#
_entry.id   AF-A0A957TP19-F1
#
_cell.length_a   1.000
_cell.length_b   1.000
_cell.length_c   1.000
_cell.angle_alpha   90.00
_cell.angle_beta   90.00
_cell.angle_gamma   90.00
#
_symmetry.space_group_name_H-M   'P 1'
#
loop_
_entity.id
_entity.type
_entity.pdbx_description
1 polymer ?
#
loop_
_entity_poly.entity_id
_entity_poly.type
_entity_poly.pdbx_seq_one_letter_code
_entity_poly.pdbx_strand_id
1 'polypeptide(L)'
;MSPQTAVAQSSGFEFKILIDGNTYEVYIRPLATPAAPNLTLTSQITLKVPHAVGADKFEVSNLQSHVVGTAWALTSRIDAPLEDPNTDYLSFSVSFPSGDYGSFQWAAGVEQKVFSIQNSGRCLGPVALLENSDPFNQLPNSARTNPGNQIDVLGVALDNAYIRNYDVGQAVCSPTDGDDDGDGISNAEEGTADVDGDGVPNYADNDSDNDGIPDRIEYELSPADDHDSDNDGIPDFLDLDSDNDGINDAQEAGHSADALRDGLADGPYGLNGLSDLVETAPESGAINYPLADSDKDAVPDYLDLDSDNDTIADLIEGGSGALDADNDGVADGPDSDGDGIADSADGNDDGDRNDFGNAPSAGLPNADNDPIPDYRDGDSNGDGIDDIKDAGNGALDADNDGMVDDTTDSDGDGIPDNADTDDAIFGGLPNPLTDGDGDGIPDKREGNGDPDGDGIPNDQDL
;
A
#
# COMPACT_ATOMS: atom_id res chain seq x y z
N MET A 1 41.29 38.88 17.47
CA MET A 1 40.93 37.94 16.39
C MET A 1 39.60 38.42 15.86
N SER A 2 39.61 39.09 14.72
CA SER A 2 38.36 39.47 14.04
C SER A 2 37.68 38.20 13.55
N PRO A 3 36.35 38.05 13.68
CA PRO A 3 35.65 36.95 13.06
C PRO A 3 35.83 37.07 11.55
N GLN A 4 36.34 36.01 10.92
CA GLN A 4 36.26 35.84 9.47
C GLN A 4 34.78 35.76 9.11
N THR A 5 34.23 36.86 8.63
CA THR A 5 33.00 36.86 7.83
C THR A 5 33.22 35.92 6.65
N ALA A 6 32.38 34.88 6.56
CA ALA A 6 32.24 34.06 5.36
C ALA A 6 31.98 35.00 4.16
N VAL A 7 32.89 34.97 3.19
CA VAL A 7 32.67 35.64 1.91
C VAL A 7 31.65 34.79 1.17
N ALA A 8 30.43 35.30 0.97
CA ALA A 8 29.47 34.70 0.06
C ALA A 8 30.14 34.55 -1.31
N GLN A 9 30.24 33.33 -1.83
CA GLN A 9 30.68 33.12 -3.21
C GLN A 9 29.67 33.81 -4.13
N SER A 10 30.08 34.90 -4.77
CA SER A 10 29.22 35.73 -5.63
C SER A 10 29.36 35.36 -7.12
N SER A 11 29.96 34.20 -7.41
CA SER A 11 30.27 33.73 -8.77
C SER A 11 30.24 32.21 -8.83
N GLY A 12 29.47 31.65 -9.76
CA GLY A 12 29.36 30.22 -10.03
C GLY A 12 28.00 29.87 -10.64
N PHE A 13 27.69 28.58 -10.72
CA PHE A 13 26.54 28.05 -11.42
C PHE A 13 25.66 27.20 -10.50
N GLU A 14 24.36 27.29 -10.72
CA GLU A 14 23.34 26.53 -10.02
C GLU A 14 22.57 25.69 -11.03
N PHE A 15 22.22 24.46 -10.64
CA PHE A 15 21.47 23.53 -11.49
C PHE A 15 20.05 23.33 -10.96
N LYS A 16 19.10 23.11 -11.87
CA LYS A 16 17.71 22.80 -11.56
C LYS A 16 17.21 21.73 -12.52
N ILE A 17 16.35 20.86 -12.01
CA ILE A 17 15.58 19.92 -12.80
C ILE A 17 14.10 20.20 -12.56
N LEU A 18 13.30 20.07 -13.61
CA LEU A 18 11.84 20.14 -13.57
C LEU A 18 11.30 19.01 -14.45
N ILE A 19 10.01 18.70 -14.30
CA ILE A 19 9.29 17.87 -15.26
C ILE A 19 8.19 18.68 -15.93
N ASP A 20 7.98 18.46 -17.22
CA ASP A 20 6.86 18.96 -18.03
C ASP A 20 6.24 17.78 -18.81
N GLY A 21 5.07 17.32 -18.37
CA GLY A 21 4.51 16.02 -18.78
C GLY A 21 5.46 14.89 -18.40
N ASN A 22 5.86 14.04 -19.36
CA ASN A 22 6.88 13.00 -19.17
C ASN A 22 8.29 13.45 -19.63
N THR A 23 8.58 14.76 -19.59
CA THR A 23 9.88 15.30 -20.04
C THR A 23 10.61 15.98 -18.89
N TYR A 24 11.74 15.40 -18.49
CA TYR A 24 12.64 15.99 -17.50
C TYR A 24 13.53 17.04 -18.17
N GLU A 25 13.53 18.25 -17.62
CA GLU A 25 14.20 19.41 -18.17
C GLU A 25 15.28 19.90 -17.22
N VAL A 26 16.53 19.92 -17.70
CA VAL A 26 17.67 20.35 -16.89
C VAL A 26 18.10 21.76 -17.27
N TYR A 27 18.25 22.60 -16.27
CA TYR A 27 18.59 24.02 -16.39
C TYR A 27 19.88 24.35 -15.65
N ILE A 28 20.65 25.27 -16.23
CA ILE A 28 21.82 25.88 -15.60
C ILE A 28 21.64 27.39 -15.53
N ARG A 29 21.99 27.98 -14.39
CA ARG A 29 21.96 29.44 -14.18
C ARG A 29 23.26 29.95 -13.56
N PRO A 30 23.93 30.95 -14.16
CA PRO A 30 25.04 31.64 -13.52
C PRO A 30 24.56 32.68 -12.50
N LEU A 31 25.21 32.75 -11.33
CA LEU A 31 24.97 33.82 -10.35
C LEU A 31 25.53 35.18 -10.79
N ALA A 32 26.54 35.17 -11.65
CA ALA A 32 27.15 36.36 -12.23
C ALA A 32 27.59 36.10 -13.68
N THR A 33 27.60 37.13 -14.52
CA THR A 33 28.06 37.02 -15.91
C THR A 33 29.56 36.71 -15.93
N PRO A 34 30.01 35.62 -16.58
CA PRO A 34 31.43 35.31 -16.69
C PRO A 34 32.23 36.45 -17.33
N ALA A 35 33.42 36.69 -16.80
CA ALA A 35 34.38 37.61 -17.42
C ALA A 35 34.85 37.05 -18.78
N ALA A 36 35.41 37.92 -19.63
CA ALA A 36 36.02 37.44 -20.86
C ALA A 36 37.31 36.62 -20.54
N PRO A 37 37.50 35.43 -21.15
CA PRO A 37 36.63 34.82 -22.16
C PRO A 37 35.53 33.95 -21.54
N ASN A 38 34.26 34.18 -21.89
CA ASN A 38 33.09 33.41 -21.45
C ASN A 38 32.99 32.08 -22.25
N LEU A 39 33.76 31.07 -21.84
CA LEU A 39 33.87 29.80 -22.56
C LEU A 39 33.65 28.62 -21.61
N THR A 40 32.71 27.75 -21.94
CA THR A 40 32.44 26.51 -21.19
C THR A 40 33.31 25.40 -21.75
N LEU A 41 34.18 24.81 -20.94
CA LEU A 41 35.11 23.76 -21.37
C LEU A 41 34.51 22.37 -21.21
N THR A 42 33.96 22.10 -20.03
CA THR A 42 33.34 20.83 -19.64
C THR A 42 32.12 21.11 -18.77
N SER A 43 31.20 20.14 -18.75
CA SER A 43 30.15 20.07 -17.75
C SER A 43 29.71 18.63 -17.60
N GLN A 44 29.47 18.23 -16.35
CA GLN A 44 28.84 16.98 -15.97
C GLN A 44 27.63 17.29 -15.08
N ILE A 45 26.51 16.66 -15.37
CA ILE A 45 25.31 16.69 -14.55
C ILE A 45 24.92 15.25 -14.24
N THR A 46 24.76 14.92 -12.98
CA THR A 46 24.34 13.59 -12.54
C THR A 46 22.95 13.65 -11.94
N LEU A 47 22.09 12.75 -12.41
CA LEU A 47 20.76 12.53 -11.86
C LEU A 47 20.79 11.32 -10.93
N LYS A 48 20.02 11.39 -9.84
CA LYS A 48 19.60 10.27 -9.01
C LYS A 48 18.20 9.88 -9.44
N VAL A 49 17.96 8.60 -9.70
CA VAL A 49 16.64 8.07 -10.05
C VAL A 49 16.37 6.81 -9.21
N PRO A 50 15.10 6.49 -8.89
CA PRO A 50 14.76 5.25 -8.21
C PRO A 50 15.37 4.03 -8.91
N HIS A 51 15.94 3.11 -8.13
CA HIS A 51 16.47 1.86 -8.65
C HIS A 51 15.33 0.88 -8.94
N ALA A 52 15.33 0.33 -10.15
CA ALA A 52 14.49 -0.80 -10.50
C ALA A 52 15.13 -1.62 -11.63
N VAL A 53 14.53 -2.77 -11.92
CA VAL A 53 14.96 -3.70 -12.97
C VAL A 53 13.83 -3.93 -13.98
N GLY A 54 14.13 -4.61 -15.08
CA GLY A 54 13.08 -4.99 -16.04
C GLY A 54 12.39 -3.81 -16.71
N ALA A 55 11.05 -3.82 -16.69
CA ALA A 55 10.21 -2.80 -17.30
C ALA A 55 10.17 -1.49 -16.48
N ASP A 56 10.39 -1.58 -15.17
CA ASP A 56 10.26 -0.45 -14.24
C ASP A 56 11.55 0.35 -14.13
N LYS A 57 12.66 -0.21 -14.66
CA LYS A 57 13.95 0.46 -14.70
C LYS A 57 13.86 1.82 -15.41
N PHE A 58 14.34 2.87 -14.75
CA PHE A 58 14.48 4.18 -15.37
C PHE A 58 15.39 4.09 -16.60
N GLU A 59 14.84 4.30 -17.78
CA GLU A 59 15.57 4.20 -19.04
C GLU A 59 15.50 5.52 -19.81
N VAL A 60 16.68 6.12 -20.03
CA VAL A 60 16.81 7.42 -20.67
C VAL A 60 16.42 7.30 -22.14
N SER A 61 15.34 7.99 -22.49
CA SER A 61 14.86 8.10 -23.87
C SER A 61 14.77 9.57 -24.29
N ASN A 62 14.66 9.80 -25.60
CA ASN A 62 14.46 11.13 -26.21
C ASN A 62 15.38 12.24 -25.66
N LEU A 63 16.67 11.94 -25.46
CA LEU A 63 17.66 12.94 -25.02
C LEU A 63 17.83 14.03 -26.08
N GLN A 64 17.52 15.28 -25.73
CA GLN A 64 17.62 16.45 -26.60
C GLN A 64 18.54 17.51 -25.99
N SER A 65 19.45 18.06 -26.80
CA SER A 65 20.29 19.21 -26.41
C SER A 65 19.64 20.51 -26.86
N HIS A 66 19.47 21.46 -25.95
CA HIS A 66 18.68 22.70 -26.21
C HIS A 66 19.55 23.93 -26.53
N VAL A 67 20.86 23.86 -26.28
CA VAL A 67 21.80 24.93 -26.64
C VAL A 67 22.47 24.61 -27.98
N VAL A 68 22.24 25.46 -28.97
CA VAL A 68 22.81 25.31 -30.32
C VAL A 68 24.34 25.23 -30.26
N GLY A 69 24.92 24.21 -30.91
CA GLY A 69 26.37 23.99 -30.92
C GLY A 69 26.88 23.05 -29.82
N THR A 70 26.01 22.62 -28.91
CA THR A 70 26.30 21.65 -27.85
C THR A 70 25.68 20.29 -28.15
N ALA A 71 26.25 19.23 -27.58
CA ALA A 71 25.67 17.89 -27.58
C ALA A 71 25.90 17.24 -26.22
N TRP A 72 24.81 16.98 -25.50
CA TRP A 72 24.77 16.22 -24.26
C TRP A 72 24.59 14.72 -24.56
N ALA A 73 25.24 13.88 -23.76
CA ALA A 73 25.14 12.44 -23.82
C ALA A 73 25.15 11.85 -22.41
N LEU A 74 24.41 10.75 -22.19
CA LEU A 74 24.60 9.88 -21.03
C LEU A 74 25.97 9.19 -21.17
N THR A 75 26.89 9.47 -20.24
CA THR A 75 28.27 9.00 -20.30
C THR A 75 28.60 7.94 -19.25
N SER A 76 27.81 7.86 -18.18
CA SER A 76 27.95 6.83 -17.15
C SER A 76 26.60 6.53 -16.51
N ARG A 77 26.39 5.26 -16.15
CA ARG A 77 25.28 4.76 -15.33
C ARG A 77 25.86 3.83 -14.27
N ILE A 78 25.48 4.04 -13.01
CA ILE A 78 25.81 3.15 -11.89
C ILE A 78 24.51 2.78 -11.22
N ASP A 79 24.18 1.49 -11.27
CA ASP A 79 22.94 0.97 -10.70
C ASP A 79 23.19 0.55 -9.25
N ALA A 80 22.33 0.99 -8.32
CA ALA A 80 22.32 0.60 -6.90
C ALA A 80 23.72 0.44 -6.24
N PRO A 81 24.53 1.51 -6.12
CA PRO A 81 25.81 1.41 -5.43
C PRO A 81 25.65 1.07 -3.95
N LEU A 82 26.71 0.55 -3.32
CA LEU A 82 26.65 0.11 -1.92
C LEU A 82 26.26 1.22 -0.94
N GLU A 83 26.57 2.48 -1.27
CA GLU A 83 26.24 3.65 -0.46
C GLU A 83 24.76 4.03 -0.51
N ASP A 84 24.03 3.61 -1.55
CA ASP A 84 22.64 3.97 -1.82
C ASP A 84 22.00 2.88 -2.71
N PRO A 85 21.55 1.75 -2.12
CA PRO A 85 21.10 0.59 -2.87
C PRO A 85 19.76 0.79 -3.60
N ASN A 86 19.01 1.83 -3.25
CA ASN A 86 17.69 2.11 -3.82
C ASN A 86 17.74 3.16 -4.95
N THR A 87 18.94 3.54 -5.39
CA THR A 87 19.13 4.63 -6.37
C THR A 87 20.08 4.26 -7.50
N ASP A 88 19.71 4.62 -8.74
CA ASP A 88 20.61 4.65 -9.90
C ASP A 88 21.17 6.06 -10.13
N TYR A 89 22.44 6.13 -10.54
CA TYR A 89 23.16 7.38 -10.80
C TYR A 89 23.50 7.53 -12.29
N LEU A 90 22.91 8.52 -12.94
CA LEU A 90 23.00 8.77 -14.38
C LEU A 90 23.80 10.06 -14.66
N SER A 91 25.05 9.94 -15.11
CA SER A 91 25.90 11.09 -15.43
C SER A 91 25.85 11.45 -16.91
N PHE A 92 25.55 12.72 -17.17
CA PHE A 92 25.51 13.33 -18.50
C PHE A 92 26.67 14.28 -18.69
N SER A 93 27.28 14.30 -19.87
CA SER A 93 28.35 15.26 -20.18
C SER A 93 28.10 16.01 -21.48
N VAL A 94 28.50 17.28 -21.51
CA VAL A 94 28.42 18.11 -22.71
C VAL A 94 29.68 17.97 -23.58
N SER A 95 29.47 18.00 -24.89
CA SER A 95 30.52 18.13 -25.90
C SER A 95 30.19 19.27 -26.88
N PHE A 96 31.21 19.75 -27.60
CA PHE A 96 31.11 20.86 -28.55
C PHE A 96 31.56 20.40 -29.94
N PRO A 97 30.69 19.80 -30.76
CA PRO A 97 31.07 19.17 -32.03
C PRO A 97 31.73 20.14 -33.03
N SER A 98 31.35 21.42 -33.02
CA SER A 98 31.94 22.47 -33.85
C SER A 98 33.21 23.09 -33.27
N GLY A 99 33.57 22.75 -32.03
CA GLY A 99 34.62 23.41 -31.25
C GLY A 99 34.24 24.80 -30.72
N ASP A 100 32.97 25.20 -30.80
CA ASP A 100 32.50 26.48 -30.27
C ASP A 100 32.17 26.39 -28.76
N TYR A 101 33.20 26.55 -27.93
CA TYR A 101 33.08 26.61 -26.47
C TYR A 101 32.32 27.85 -25.97
N GLY A 102 31.98 28.80 -26.85
CA GLY A 102 31.18 29.98 -26.53
C GLY A 102 29.67 29.74 -26.64
N SER A 103 29.21 28.55 -27.02
CA SER A 103 27.79 28.29 -27.37
C SER A 103 26.77 28.78 -26.34
N PHE A 104 27.06 28.67 -25.04
CA PHE A 104 26.13 29.04 -23.97
C PHE A 104 25.94 30.55 -23.77
N GLN A 105 26.93 31.41 -24.07
CA GLN A 105 26.82 32.88 -23.89
C GLN A 105 26.20 33.30 -22.53
N TRP A 106 26.71 32.75 -21.42
CA TRP A 106 26.17 32.94 -20.06
C TRP A 106 25.97 34.41 -19.67
N ALA A 107 24.84 34.72 -19.05
CA ALA A 107 24.50 36.03 -18.49
C ALA A 107 23.86 35.87 -17.11
N ALA A 108 24.24 36.74 -16.16
CA ALA A 108 23.81 36.67 -14.76
C ALA A 108 22.29 36.48 -14.63
N GLY A 109 21.89 35.44 -13.88
CA GLY A 109 20.49 35.13 -13.58
C GLY A 109 19.68 34.56 -14.75
N VAL A 110 20.24 34.45 -15.96
CA VAL A 110 19.54 33.89 -17.11
C VAL A 110 19.65 32.38 -17.09
N GLU A 111 18.52 31.72 -16.81
CA GLU A 111 18.39 30.27 -16.89
C GLU A 111 18.48 29.80 -18.35
N GLN A 112 19.21 28.72 -18.57
CA GLN A 112 19.23 28.03 -19.86
C GLN A 112 18.89 26.57 -19.67
N LYS A 113 17.87 26.10 -20.41
CA LYS A 113 17.61 24.69 -20.61
C LYS A 113 18.78 24.10 -21.38
N VAL A 114 19.51 23.17 -20.79
CA VAL A 114 20.74 22.63 -21.39
C VAL A 114 20.46 21.32 -22.13
N PHE A 115 19.67 20.43 -21.54
CA PHE A 115 19.14 19.24 -22.18
C PHE A 115 17.81 18.83 -21.55
N SER A 116 17.09 17.94 -22.22
CA SER A 116 15.93 17.25 -21.69
C SER A 116 16.00 15.76 -22.00
N ILE A 117 15.35 14.94 -21.17
CA ILE A 117 15.22 13.49 -21.33
C ILE A 117 13.79 13.06 -21.01
N GLN A 118 13.43 11.84 -21.37
CA GLN A 118 12.22 11.16 -20.93
C GLN A 118 12.61 9.84 -20.26
N ASN A 119 11.74 9.33 -19.39
CA ASN A 119 11.83 7.97 -18.87
C ASN A 119 10.97 7.05 -19.72
N SER A 120 11.51 5.93 -20.20
CA SER A 120 10.73 4.88 -20.88
C SER A 120 10.36 3.70 -19.98
N GLY A 121 10.76 3.69 -18.70
CA GLY A 121 10.24 2.78 -17.67
C GLY A 121 9.13 3.45 -16.85
N ARG A 122 8.62 2.75 -15.83
CA ARG A 122 7.63 3.29 -14.88
C ARG A 122 8.19 4.48 -14.08
N CYS A 123 7.30 5.38 -13.67
CA CYS A 123 7.61 6.39 -12.66
C CYS A 123 7.57 5.68 -11.30
N LEU A 124 8.66 5.74 -10.52
CA LEU A 124 8.76 5.10 -9.21
C LEU A 124 9.17 6.11 -8.13
N GLY A 125 8.81 7.39 -8.34
CA GLY A 125 9.22 8.49 -7.49
C GLY A 125 10.23 9.47 -8.10
N PRO A 126 10.79 10.37 -7.27
CA PRO A 126 11.42 11.60 -7.75
C PRO A 126 12.77 11.41 -8.45
N VAL A 127 12.99 12.17 -9.52
CA VAL A 127 14.29 12.31 -10.18
C VAL A 127 15.02 13.53 -9.63
N ALA A 128 16.15 13.32 -8.95
CA ALA A 128 16.92 14.38 -8.31
C ALA A 128 18.21 14.72 -9.07
N LEU A 129 18.70 15.94 -8.91
CA LEU A 129 20.09 16.28 -9.21
C LEU A 129 20.98 15.84 -8.05
N LEU A 130 22.16 15.28 -8.36
CA LEU A 130 23.11 14.86 -7.34
C LEU A 130 23.56 16.03 -6.44
N GLU A 131 23.47 15.84 -5.13
CA GLU A 131 23.98 16.80 -4.15
C GLU A 131 25.45 16.56 -3.79
N ASN A 132 26.15 17.62 -3.38
CA ASN A 132 27.56 17.50 -2.97
C ASN A 132 27.74 16.68 -1.68
N SER A 133 26.72 16.63 -0.83
CA SER A 133 26.70 15.86 0.42
C SER A 133 26.35 14.39 0.23
N ASP A 134 25.98 13.99 -0.98
CA ASP A 134 25.54 12.63 -1.27
C ASP A 134 26.64 11.60 -0.90
N PRO A 135 26.29 10.48 -0.22
CA PRO A 135 27.24 9.45 0.19
C PRO A 135 28.02 8.85 -0.99
N PHE A 136 27.36 8.58 -2.12
CA PHE A 136 28.01 8.02 -3.31
C PHE A 136 28.95 9.03 -3.99
N ASN A 137 28.74 10.33 -3.76
CA ASN A 137 29.65 11.39 -4.23
C ASN A 137 30.92 11.54 -3.36
N GLN A 138 31.03 10.81 -2.23
CA GLN A 138 32.24 10.85 -1.40
C GLN A 138 33.31 9.87 -1.92
N LEU A 139 34.49 10.39 -2.24
CA LEU A 139 35.58 9.58 -2.79
C LEU A 139 36.50 9.00 -1.69
N PRO A 140 36.96 7.73 -1.81
CA PRO A 140 36.56 6.76 -2.83
C PRO A 140 35.20 6.14 -2.54
N ASN A 141 34.32 6.10 -3.53
CA ASN A 141 33.05 5.36 -3.48
C ASN A 141 33.23 3.91 -3.96
N SER A 142 32.20 3.09 -3.75
CA SER A 142 32.14 1.67 -4.09
C SER A 142 32.41 1.39 -5.57
N ALA A 143 31.95 2.28 -6.46
CA ALA A 143 32.12 2.16 -7.91
C ALA A 143 33.45 2.73 -8.45
N ARG A 144 34.22 3.44 -7.61
CA ARG A 144 35.44 4.18 -7.98
C ARG A 144 35.23 5.17 -9.15
N THR A 145 34.07 5.81 -9.18
CA THR A 145 33.70 6.83 -10.18
C THR A 145 33.67 8.22 -9.54
N ASN A 146 33.59 9.27 -10.35
CA ASN A 146 33.34 10.65 -9.87
C ASN A 146 31.96 11.11 -10.37
N PRO A 147 30.88 10.87 -9.63
CA PRO A 147 29.53 11.23 -10.06
C PRO A 147 29.22 12.72 -9.86
N GLY A 148 30.07 13.48 -9.16
CA GLY A 148 29.80 14.88 -8.80
C GLY A 148 29.41 15.78 -9.97
N ASN A 149 28.47 16.69 -9.72
CA ASN A 149 28.11 17.76 -10.64
C ASN A 149 29.32 18.69 -10.90
N GLN A 150 29.56 19.02 -12.16
CA GLN A 150 30.68 19.86 -12.57
C GLN A 150 30.31 20.82 -13.70
N ILE A 151 30.88 22.03 -13.66
CA ILE A 151 30.95 22.91 -14.82
C ILE A 151 32.22 23.77 -14.78
N ASP A 152 33.02 23.69 -15.84
CA ASP A 152 34.26 24.48 -15.96
C ASP A 152 34.04 25.61 -16.98
N VAL A 153 34.03 26.86 -16.50
CA VAL A 153 33.82 28.04 -17.34
C VAL A 153 34.97 29.03 -17.16
N LEU A 154 35.74 29.23 -18.24
CA LEU A 154 36.70 30.32 -18.30
C LEU A 154 35.95 31.64 -18.12
N GLY A 155 36.53 32.53 -17.31
CA GLY A 155 35.87 33.76 -16.89
C GLY A 155 35.10 33.68 -15.57
N VAL A 156 34.99 32.49 -14.96
CA VAL A 156 34.46 32.31 -13.60
C VAL A 156 35.53 31.73 -12.68
N ALA A 157 35.93 30.48 -12.91
CA ALA A 157 36.90 29.75 -12.10
C ALA A 157 37.81 28.89 -13.00
N LEU A 158 38.96 28.45 -12.45
CA LEU A 158 39.87 27.53 -13.15
C LEU A 158 39.55 26.05 -12.86
N ASP A 159 38.64 25.81 -11.92
CA ASP A 159 38.16 24.50 -11.48
C ASP A 159 36.61 24.50 -11.51
N ASN A 160 36.00 23.42 -11.00
CA ASN A 160 34.56 23.26 -10.92
C ASN A 160 33.85 24.50 -10.35
N ALA A 161 32.94 25.09 -11.14
CA ALA A 161 32.16 26.27 -10.79
C ALA A 161 30.70 25.95 -10.40
N TYR A 162 30.32 24.66 -10.30
CA TYR A 162 29.04 24.24 -9.72
C TYR A 162 29.02 24.54 -8.22
N ILE A 163 27.93 25.13 -7.73
CA ILE A 163 27.79 25.51 -6.31
C ILE A 163 26.73 24.67 -5.61
N ARG A 164 25.54 24.53 -6.21
CA ARG A 164 24.37 23.88 -5.59
C ARG A 164 23.25 23.63 -6.60
N ASN A 165 22.30 22.79 -6.21
CA ASN A 165 20.99 22.77 -6.84
C ASN A 165 20.10 23.90 -6.27
N TYR A 166 19.04 24.26 -6.99
CA TYR A 166 18.03 25.23 -6.53
C TYR A 166 16.63 24.79 -6.93
N ASP A 167 15.62 25.38 -6.29
CA ASP A 167 14.19 25.05 -6.43
C ASP A 167 13.95 23.53 -6.22
N VAL A 168 14.31 23.03 -5.03
CA VAL A 168 14.20 21.64 -4.55
C VAL A 168 15.11 20.63 -5.27
N GLY A 169 15.59 20.91 -6.49
CA GLY A 169 16.57 20.05 -7.18
C GLY A 169 16.05 18.66 -7.50
N GLN A 170 14.73 18.46 -7.45
CA GLN A 170 14.02 17.22 -7.69
C GLN A 170 12.84 17.49 -8.62
N ALA A 171 12.55 16.54 -9.48
CA ALA A 171 11.40 16.50 -10.37
C ALA A 171 10.61 15.23 -10.05
N VAL A 172 9.45 15.41 -9.43
CA VAL A 172 8.50 14.33 -9.14
C VAL A 172 7.76 14.06 -10.44
N CYS A 173 7.91 12.87 -11.01
CA CYS A 173 7.00 12.43 -12.06
C CYS A 173 5.66 12.08 -11.42
N SER A 174 4.57 12.41 -12.11
CA SER A 174 3.30 11.74 -11.90
C SER A 174 3.16 10.81 -13.12
N PRO A 175 2.87 9.52 -12.92
CA PRO A 175 2.57 8.59 -14.00
C PRO A 175 1.47 9.16 -14.91
N THR A 176 1.62 8.91 -16.21
CA THR A 176 0.75 9.51 -17.23
C THR A 176 -0.42 8.59 -17.63
N ASP A 177 -0.51 7.46 -16.93
CA ASP A 177 -1.51 6.39 -17.03
C ASP A 177 -2.77 6.75 -16.25
N GLY A 178 -2.66 7.60 -15.22
CA GLY A 178 -3.75 7.85 -14.27
C GLY A 178 -3.88 6.74 -13.23
N ASP A 179 -2.74 6.28 -12.73
CA ASP A 179 -2.49 5.27 -11.69
C ASP A 179 -1.18 5.76 -11.02
N ASP A 180 -1.27 6.50 -9.90
CA ASP A 180 -0.20 7.38 -9.37
C ASP A 180 0.83 6.65 -8.47
N ASP A 181 0.41 5.63 -7.73
CA ASP A 181 1.20 4.66 -6.95
C ASP A 181 1.67 3.43 -7.78
N GLY A 182 1.00 3.11 -8.90
CA GLY A 182 1.37 2.01 -9.79
C GLY A 182 0.82 0.65 -9.39
N ASP A 183 -0.19 0.62 -8.54
CA ASP A 183 -0.80 -0.55 -7.90
C ASP A 183 -1.73 -1.34 -8.87
N GLY A 184 -2.27 -0.68 -9.89
CA GLY A 184 -3.13 -1.28 -10.91
C GLY A 184 -4.58 -0.77 -10.87
N ILE A 185 -4.94 -0.03 -9.84
CA ILE A 185 -6.18 0.74 -9.70
C ILE A 185 -5.93 2.12 -10.34
N SER A 186 -6.99 2.81 -10.73
CA SER A 186 -6.86 4.13 -11.37
C SER A 186 -7.22 5.23 -10.40
N ASN A 187 -6.56 6.40 -10.50
CA ASN A 187 -6.88 7.56 -9.65
C ASN A 187 -8.36 8.00 -9.72
N ALA A 188 -9.08 7.58 -10.77
CA ALA A 188 -10.49 7.88 -10.93
C ALA A 188 -11.40 6.96 -10.09
N GLU A 189 -10.94 5.76 -9.80
CA GLU A 189 -11.56 4.71 -8.98
C GLU A 189 -11.25 4.98 -7.51
N GLU A 190 -9.97 5.14 -7.17
CA GLU A 190 -9.49 5.48 -5.80
C GLU A 190 -9.97 6.85 -5.32
N GLY A 191 -10.13 7.79 -6.26
CA GLY A 191 -10.61 9.13 -5.95
C GLY A 191 -9.51 10.06 -5.44
N THR A 192 -9.88 11.07 -4.65
CA THR A 192 -8.93 12.09 -4.13
C THR A 192 -9.09 12.32 -2.64
N ALA A 193 -9.70 11.36 -1.95
CA ALA A 193 -9.76 11.36 -0.50
C ALA A 193 -8.38 10.99 0.07
N ASP A 194 -8.33 10.93 1.39
CA ASP A 194 -7.23 10.55 2.27
C ASP A 194 -8.02 10.01 3.46
N VAL A 195 -8.52 8.77 3.28
CA VAL A 195 -9.65 8.24 4.06
C VAL A 195 -9.20 7.80 5.45
N ASP A 196 -8.04 7.14 5.52
CA ASP A 196 -7.32 6.77 6.73
C ASP A 196 -6.64 7.96 7.46
N GLY A 197 -6.39 9.06 6.74
CA GLY A 197 -5.86 10.30 7.30
C GLY A 197 -4.36 10.29 7.59
N ASP A 198 -3.59 9.40 6.96
CA ASP A 198 -2.13 9.31 7.16
C ASP A 198 -1.37 10.49 6.47
N GLY A 199 -2.05 11.18 5.55
CA GLY A 199 -1.54 12.32 4.78
C GLY A 199 -1.10 12.01 3.34
N VAL A 200 -1.32 10.79 2.86
CA VAL A 200 -1.19 10.33 1.48
C VAL A 200 -2.61 10.17 0.91
N PRO A 201 -2.96 10.86 -0.20
CA PRO A 201 -4.27 10.67 -0.80
C PRO A 201 -4.39 9.31 -1.46
N ASN A 202 -5.58 8.67 -1.40
CA ASN A 202 -5.84 7.30 -1.90
C ASN A 202 -5.18 7.02 -3.26
N TYR A 203 -5.35 7.90 -4.26
CA TYR A 203 -4.75 7.74 -5.60
C TYR A 203 -3.21 7.63 -5.69
N ALA A 204 -2.52 7.83 -4.57
CA ALA A 204 -1.08 7.77 -4.44
C ALA A 204 -0.67 7.00 -3.17
N ASP A 205 -1.63 6.32 -2.55
CA ASP A 205 -1.48 5.43 -1.42
C ASP A 205 -1.29 4.00 -1.93
N ASN A 206 -0.62 3.15 -1.16
CA ASN A 206 -0.58 1.72 -1.43
C ASN A 206 -1.51 0.92 -0.52
N ASP A 207 -2.14 1.55 0.47
CA ASP A 207 -2.94 0.97 1.56
C ASP A 207 -3.92 2.06 2.04
N SER A 208 -4.96 2.31 1.25
CA SER A 208 -5.80 3.51 1.31
C SER A 208 -6.69 3.59 2.55
N ASP A 209 -7.15 2.46 3.08
CA ASP A 209 -7.84 2.33 4.38
C ASP A 209 -6.86 1.99 5.52
N ASN A 210 -5.62 1.62 5.19
CA ASN A 210 -4.56 1.37 6.17
C ASN A 210 -4.93 0.25 7.15
N ASP A 211 -5.62 -0.78 6.68
CA ASP A 211 -5.86 -2.01 7.41
C ASP A 211 -4.58 -2.90 7.46
N GLY A 212 -3.62 -2.63 6.54
CA GLY A 212 -2.33 -3.29 6.39
C GLY A 212 -2.26 -4.30 5.25
N ILE A 213 -3.33 -4.47 4.48
CA ILE A 213 -3.43 -5.16 3.20
C ILE A 213 -3.29 -4.08 2.09
N PRO A 214 -2.32 -4.20 1.17
CA PRO A 214 -2.15 -3.16 0.16
C PRO A 214 -3.25 -3.21 -0.92
N ASP A 215 -3.82 -2.08 -1.34
CA ASP A 215 -4.98 -1.95 -2.28
C ASP A 215 -4.94 -2.91 -3.47
N ARG A 216 -3.75 -3.06 -4.06
CA ARG A 216 -3.52 -3.99 -5.18
C ARG A 216 -3.92 -5.43 -4.87
N ILE A 217 -3.73 -5.86 -3.62
CA ILE A 217 -4.01 -7.20 -3.12
C ILE A 217 -5.52 -7.35 -2.96
N GLU A 218 -6.23 -6.45 -2.27
CA GLU A 218 -7.70 -6.54 -2.20
C GLU A 218 -8.30 -6.51 -3.60
N TYR A 219 -7.86 -5.57 -4.45
CA TYR A 219 -8.36 -5.47 -5.82
C TYR A 219 -8.10 -6.73 -6.66
N GLU A 220 -6.95 -7.40 -6.48
CA GLU A 220 -6.61 -8.63 -7.21
C GLU A 220 -7.34 -9.88 -6.68
N LEU A 221 -7.74 -9.88 -5.40
CA LEU A 221 -8.31 -11.05 -4.71
C LEU A 221 -9.83 -10.96 -4.52
N SER A 222 -10.43 -9.79 -4.64
CA SER A 222 -11.87 -9.61 -4.53
C SER A 222 -12.63 -10.59 -5.45
N PRO A 223 -13.58 -11.38 -4.90
CA PRO A 223 -14.42 -12.29 -5.67
C PRO A 223 -15.41 -11.55 -6.58
N ALA A 224 -15.77 -10.31 -6.22
CA ALA A 224 -16.76 -9.51 -6.91
C ALA A 224 -16.21 -8.79 -8.17
N ASP A 225 -17.03 -8.69 -9.21
CA ASP A 225 -16.67 -8.01 -10.47
C ASP A 225 -16.50 -6.48 -10.29
N ASP A 226 -17.07 -5.92 -9.22
CA ASP A 226 -17.00 -4.51 -8.80
C ASP A 226 -16.02 -4.22 -7.67
N HIS A 227 -15.32 -5.24 -7.17
CA HIS A 227 -14.33 -5.12 -6.08
C HIS A 227 -14.92 -4.59 -4.78
N ASP A 228 -16.11 -5.09 -4.44
CA ASP A 228 -16.99 -4.72 -3.33
C ASP A 228 -17.69 -6.02 -2.92
N SER A 229 -17.08 -6.73 -1.97
CA SER A 229 -17.38 -8.14 -1.69
C SER A 229 -18.73 -8.30 -1.00
N ASP A 230 -19.01 -7.51 0.02
CA ASP A 230 -20.26 -7.52 0.77
C ASP A 230 -21.41 -6.73 0.08
N ASN A 231 -21.11 -5.96 -0.98
CA ASN A 231 -22.04 -5.13 -1.75
C ASN A 231 -22.62 -3.93 -0.98
N ASP A 232 -21.93 -3.36 0.00
CA ASP A 232 -22.37 -2.18 0.74
C ASP A 232 -22.18 -0.86 -0.05
N GLY A 233 -21.33 -0.89 -1.09
CA GLY A 233 -20.99 0.22 -1.96
C GLY A 233 -19.66 0.92 -1.67
N ILE A 234 -18.86 0.39 -0.74
CA ILE A 234 -17.47 0.73 -0.46
C ILE A 234 -16.61 -0.37 -1.11
N PRO A 235 -15.67 -0.03 -2.00
CA PRO A 235 -14.77 -1.04 -2.56
C PRO A 235 -13.83 -1.59 -1.49
N ASP A 236 -13.49 -2.88 -1.55
CA ASP A 236 -12.66 -3.59 -0.56
C ASP A 236 -11.38 -2.82 -0.17
N PHE A 237 -10.68 -2.20 -1.13
CA PHE A 237 -9.46 -1.40 -0.89
C PHE A 237 -9.70 -0.02 -0.23
N LEU A 238 -10.92 0.23 0.22
CA LEU A 238 -11.35 1.41 0.99
C LEU A 238 -12.24 1.01 2.17
N ASP A 239 -12.34 -0.29 2.45
CA ASP A 239 -13.23 -0.91 3.41
C ASP A 239 -12.40 -1.48 4.56
N LEU A 240 -12.89 -1.37 5.80
CA LEU A 240 -12.20 -1.93 6.95
C LEU A 240 -12.71 -3.32 7.36
N ASP A 241 -13.80 -3.79 6.76
CA ASP A 241 -14.51 -5.04 7.06
C ASP A 241 -15.15 -5.55 5.75
N SER A 242 -14.31 -6.00 4.81
CA SER A 242 -14.68 -6.22 3.39
C SER A 242 -15.75 -7.29 3.16
N ASP A 243 -15.90 -8.25 4.08
CA ASP A 243 -16.98 -9.25 4.08
C ASP A 243 -18.10 -8.93 5.09
N ASN A 244 -17.92 -7.88 5.89
CA ASN A 244 -18.90 -7.32 6.83
C ASN A 244 -19.43 -8.37 7.80
N ASP A 245 -18.53 -9.25 8.23
CA ASP A 245 -18.77 -10.25 9.24
C ASP A 245 -18.58 -9.65 10.66
N GLY A 246 -18.17 -8.38 10.77
CA GLY A 246 -18.01 -7.68 12.04
C GLY A 246 -16.73 -8.05 12.81
N ILE A 247 -15.81 -8.74 12.17
CA ILE A 247 -14.39 -8.74 12.48
C ILE A 247 -13.79 -7.55 11.69
N ASN A 248 -12.55 -7.54 11.24
CA ASN A 248 -12.03 -6.44 10.43
C ASN A 248 -10.75 -6.91 9.77
N ASP A 249 -10.51 -6.37 8.59
CA ASP A 249 -9.51 -6.88 7.66
C ASP A 249 -8.11 -6.86 8.30
N ALA A 250 -7.80 -5.82 9.09
CA ALA A 250 -6.55 -5.73 9.85
C ALA A 250 -6.34 -6.85 10.90
N GLN A 251 -7.40 -7.29 11.57
CA GLN A 251 -7.35 -8.43 12.48
C GLN A 251 -7.27 -9.75 11.69
N GLU A 252 -7.81 -9.77 10.48
CA GLU A 252 -7.91 -10.96 9.66
C GLU A 252 -6.71 -11.24 8.76
N ALA A 253 -6.02 -10.21 8.29
CA ALA A 253 -4.92 -10.25 7.34
C ALA A 253 -3.80 -11.22 7.73
N GLY A 254 -3.66 -11.57 9.00
CA GLY A 254 -2.63 -12.49 9.50
C GLY A 254 -1.35 -11.79 9.97
N HIS A 255 -1.41 -10.46 10.14
CA HIS A 255 -0.35 -9.68 10.74
C HIS A 255 -0.62 -9.36 12.23
N SER A 256 0.16 -8.45 12.80
CA SER A 256 -0.03 -7.99 14.19
C SER A 256 0.25 -6.50 14.29
N ALA A 257 0.03 -5.77 13.20
CA ALA A 257 0.26 -4.34 13.10
C ALA A 257 -0.86 -3.53 13.77
N ASP A 258 -2.06 -4.09 13.95
CA ASP A 258 -3.11 -3.45 14.73
C ASP A 258 -3.00 -3.81 16.23
N ALA A 259 -2.19 -3.06 17.00
CA ALA A 259 -2.09 -3.28 18.44
C ALA A 259 -3.19 -2.56 19.25
N LEU A 260 -3.90 -1.62 18.62
CA LEU A 260 -4.95 -0.82 19.24
C LEU A 260 -6.33 -1.48 19.11
N ARG A 261 -6.49 -2.39 18.13
CA ARG A 261 -7.73 -3.03 17.73
C ARG A 261 -8.76 -2.00 17.32
N ASP A 262 -8.31 -1.08 16.47
CA ASP A 262 -9.11 -0.05 15.83
C ASP A 262 -9.27 -0.29 14.33
N GLY A 263 -8.87 -1.46 13.81
CA GLY A 263 -8.99 -1.80 12.39
C GLY A 263 -7.90 -1.18 11.53
N LEU A 264 -6.97 -0.43 12.12
CA LEU A 264 -5.90 0.23 11.39
C LEU A 264 -4.55 -0.39 11.75
N ALA A 265 -3.74 -0.67 10.74
CA ALA A 265 -2.34 -1.00 10.93
C ALA A 265 -1.60 0.18 11.59
N ASP A 266 -0.99 -0.05 12.75
CA ASP A 266 -0.24 0.96 13.47
C ASP A 266 0.98 1.42 12.64
N GLY A 267 1.17 2.74 12.56
CA GLY A 267 2.35 3.31 11.93
C GLY A 267 3.70 3.01 12.64
N PRO A 268 4.81 3.56 12.13
CA PRO A 268 4.86 4.72 11.22
C PRO A 268 4.55 4.39 9.75
N TYR A 269 4.04 5.40 9.05
CA TYR A 269 3.75 5.36 7.60
C TYR A 269 4.87 6.03 6.79
N GLY A 270 5.12 5.47 5.60
CA GLY A 270 6.16 5.87 4.67
C GLY A 270 5.74 7.01 3.74
N LEU A 271 6.26 7.00 2.51
CA LEU A 271 5.78 7.89 1.43
C LEU A 271 4.72 7.24 0.54
N ASN A 272 4.48 5.95 0.75
CA ASN A 272 3.57 5.08 0.00
C ASN A 272 2.36 4.65 0.85
N GLY A 273 2.10 5.33 1.97
CA GLY A 273 1.00 5.07 2.92
C GLY A 273 1.07 3.77 3.72
N LEU A 274 1.35 2.63 3.09
CA LEU A 274 1.51 1.32 3.75
C LEU A 274 2.42 1.37 5.00
N SER A 275 1.94 0.80 6.12
CA SER A 275 2.66 0.79 7.40
C SER A 275 4.04 0.09 7.34
N ASP A 276 5.08 0.75 7.89
CA ASP A 276 6.44 0.19 8.02
C ASP A 276 6.45 -1.16 8.79
N LEU A 277 5.43 -1.44 9.61
CA LEU A 277 5.34 -2.67 10.41
C LEU A 277 5.00 -3.90 9.55
N VAL A 278 4.24 -3.69 8.47
CA VAL A 278 3.81 -4.76 7.57
C VAL A 278 4.73 -4.92 6.37
N GLU A 279 5.63 -3.97 6.11
CA GLU A 279 6.57 -4.03 4.99
C GLU A 279 7.81 -4.92 5.22
N THR A 280 8.37 -5.46 4.13
CA THR A 280 9.67 -6.17 4.15
C THR A 280 10.85 -5.24 4.45
N ALA A 281 10.72 -3.98 4.08
CA ALA A 281 11.58 -2.85 4.44
C ALA A 281 10.80 -1.54 4.20
N PRO A 282 11.12 -0.45 4.90
CA PRO A 282 10.45 0.84 4.67
C PRO A 282 10.44 1.23 3.19
N GLU A 283 9.26 1.64 2.72
CA GLU A 283 8.94 2.03 1.34
C GLU A 283 9.22 0.95 0.30
N SER A 284 9.01 -0.32 0.67
CA SER A 284 9.15 -1.45 -0.26
C SER A 284 7.87 -1.72 -1.06
N GLY A 285 6.70 -1.34 -0.54
CA GLY A 285 5.38 -1.68 -1.07
C GLY A 285 5.14 -3.20 -1.09
N ALA A 286 5.85 -3.96 -0.25
CA ALA A 286 5.79 -5.42 -0.23
C ALA A 286 5.61 -5.92 1.20
N ILE A 287 4.51 -6.65 1.44
CA ILE A 287 4.16 -7.20 2.74
C ILE A 287 5.16 -8.26 3.23
N ASN A 288 5.33 -8.35 4.55
CA ASN A 288 6.25 -9.24 5.25
C ASN A 288 5.58 -10.47 5.90
N TYR A 289 4.26 -10.57 5.75
CA TYR A 289 3.41 -11.64 6.26
C TYR A 289 2.69 -12.32 5.08
N PRO A 290 2.33 -13.61 5.20
CA PRO A 290 1.34 -14.20 4.32
C PRO A 290 -0.07 -13.77 4.74
N LEU A 291 -0.96 -13.53 3.79
CA LEU A 291 -2.39 -13.41 4.08
C LEU A 291 -2.87 -14.68 4.78
N ALA A 292 -3.77 -14.52 5.74
CA ALA A 292 -4.48 -15.63 6.35
C ALA A 292 -5.43 -16.28 5.32
N ASP A 293 -5.62 -17.57 5.49
CA ASP A 293 -6.36 -18.49 4.61
C ASP A 293 -6.45 -19.80 5.42
N SER A 294 -7.42 -19.81 6.34
CA SER A 294 -7.52 -20.74 7.45
C SER A 294 -7.91 -22.13 6.96
N ASP A 295 -8.90 -22.23 6.08
CA ASP A 295 -9.35 -23.48 5.47
C ASP A 295 -8.54 -23.91 4.22
N LYS A 296 -7.85 -22.98 3.54
CA LYS A 296 -7.04 -23.20 2.30
C LYS A 296 -7.87 -23.43 1.04
N ASP A 297 -9.04 -22.82 0.93
CA ASP A 297 -9.83 -22.81 -0.29
C ASP A 297 -9.38 -21.74 -1.32
N ALA A 298 -8.54 -20.80 -0.87
CA ALA A 298 -7.98 -19.64 -1.57
C ALA A 298 -8.83 -18.36 -1.57
N VAL A 299 -9.89 -18.31 -0.78
CA VAL A 299 -10.50 -17.08 -0.26
C VAL A 299 -9.75 -16.71 1.02
N PRO A 300 -9.13 -15.53 1.11
CA PRO A 300 -8.48 -15.11 2.35
C PRO A 300 -9.52 -14.80 3.44
N ASP A 301 -9.16 -15.04 4.71
CA ASP A 301 -10.01 -14.81 5.90
C ASP A 301 -10.57 -13.38 6.10
N TYR A 302 -10.32 -12.41 5.22
CA TYR A 302 -10.94 -11.06 5.29
C TYR A 302 -12.01 -10.87 4.18
N LEU A 303 -12.24 -11.93 3.40
CA LEU A 303 -13.22 -12.00 2.32
C LEU A 303 -14.07 -13.28 2.47
N ASP A 304 -14.01 -13.94 3.62
CA ASP A 304 -14.52 -15.29 3.86
C ASP A 304 -15.46 -15.25 5.06
N LEU A 305 -16.74 -15.58 4.85
CA LEU A 305 -17.75 -15.54 5.90
C LEU A 305 -17.70 -16.74 6.87
N ASP A 306 -16.86 -17.75 6.60
CA ASP A 306 -16.69 -18.99 7.39
C ASP A 306 -15.23 -19.45 7.27
N SER A 307 -14.29 -18.67 7.80
CA SER A 307 -12.83 -18.80 7.61
C SER A 307 -12.27 -20.21 7.89
N ASP A 308 -12.87 -20.97 8.80
CA ASP A 308 -12.47 -22.35 9.07
C ASP A 308 -13.41 -23.43 8.52
N ASN A 309 -14.45 -23.00 7.80
CA ASN A 309 -15.36 -23.80 7.00
C ASN A 309 -16.08 -24.88 7.81
N ASP A 310 -16.48 -24.51 9.02
CA ASP A 310 -17.13 -25.38 9.98
C ASP A 310 -18.65 -25.23 10.01
N THR A 311 -19.22 -24.34 9.18
CA THR A 311 -20.64 -24.00 9.05
C THR A 311 -21.22 -23.08 10.12
N ILE A 312 -20.37 -22.42 10.91
CA ILE A 312 -20.74 -21.33 11.82
C ILE A 312 -20.07 -20.07 11.28
N ALA A 313 -20.86 -19.08 10.88
CA ALA A 313 -20.31 -17.85 10.30
C ALA A 313 -19.37 -17.12 11.27
N ASP A 314 -18.31 -16.52 10.72
CA ASP A 314 -17.31 -15.76 11.47
C ASP A 314 -17.96 -14.62 12.26
N LEU A 315 -19.01 -14.00 11.72
CA LEU A 315 -19.88 -13.06 12.43
C LEU A 315 -20.41 -13.57 13.78
N ILE A 316 -20.76 -14.86 13.86
CA ILE A 316 -21.24 -15.47 15.10
C ILE A 316 -20.07 -15.73 16.06
N GLU A 317 -18.96 -16.22 15.54
CA GLU A 317 -17.80 -16.65 16.32
C GLU A 317 -16.94 -15.48 16.80
N GLY A 318 -16.88 -14.40 16.02
CA GLY A 318 -16.41 -13.07 16.38
C GLY A 318 -17.25 -12.41 17.49
N GLY A 319 -18.43 -12.97 17.79
CA GLY A 319 -19.32 -12.53 18.87
C GLY A 319 -20.31 -11.45 18.45
N SER A 320 -20.45 -11.22 17.15
CA SER A 320 -21.29 -10.20 16.52
C SER A 320 -22.59 -10.77 15.92
N GLY A 321 -22.88 -12.07 16.05
CA GLY A 321 -24.08 -12.72 15.50
C GLY A 321 -25.46 -12.21 15.98
N ALA A 322 -25.51 -11.21 16.87
CA ALA A 322 -26.73 -10.46 17.17
C ALA A 322 -27.05 -9.36 16.14
N LEU A 323 -26.09 -9.06 15.25
CA LEU A 323 -26.19 -8.06 14.18
C LEU A 323 -26.85 -8.64 12.93
N ASP A 324 -26.85 -9.96 12.76
CA ASP A 324 -27.46 -10.68 11.64
C ASP A 324 -28.98 -10.83 11.82
N ALA A 325 -29.80 -9.93 11.25
CA ALA A 325 -31.25 -9.94 11.46
C ALA A 325 -32.02 -10.75 10.42
N ASP A 326 -31.48 -10.95 9.22
CA ASP A 326 -32.03 -11.85 8.20
C ASP A 326 -31.35 -13.22 8.10
N ASN A 327 -30.32 -13.45 8.91
CA ASN A 327 -29.70 -14.72 9.23
C ASN A 327 -28.94 -15.30 8.03
N ASP A 328 -28.14 -14.46 7.40
CA ASP A 328 -27.32 -14.77 6.21
C ASP A 328 -25.80 -14.75 6.47
N GLY A 329 -25.36 -14.50 7.71
CA GLY A 329 -23.95 -14.49 8.06
C GLY A 329 -23.26 -13.13 7.90
N VAL A 330 -23.97 -12.11 7.40
CA VAL A 330 -23.47 -10.75 7.22
C VAL A 330 -24.11 -9.80 8.25
N ALA A 331 -23.38 -8.78 8.71
CA ALA A 331 -23.90 -7.83 9.68
C ALA A 331 -24.96 -6.91 9.06
N ASP A 332 -26.18 -6.90 9.62
CA ASP A 332 -27.20 -5.94 9.20
C ASP A 332 -26.99 -4.56 9.85
N GLY A 333 -26.84 -3.52 9.04
CA GLY A 333 -26.76 -2.19 9.60
C GLY A 333 -26.65 -1.09 8.55
N PRO A 334 -26.91 0.17 8.93
CA PRO A 334 -26.26 1.28 8.26
C PRO A 334 -24.78 1.37 8.67
N ASP A 335 -23.95 1.87 7.75
CA ASP A 335 -22.66 2.52 8.03
C ASP A 335 -22.83 4.05 7.82
N SER A 336 -22.67 4.82 8.89
CA SER A 336 -22.96 6.25 8.94
C SER A 336 -21.80 7.15 8.52
N ASP A 337 -20.56 6.80 8.85
CA ASP A 337 -19.33 7.51 8.49
C ASP A 337 -18.71 7.01 7.18
N GLY A 338 -19.05 5.82 6.73
CA GLY A 338 -18.62 5.28 5.44
C GLY A 338 -17.21 4.73 5.51
N ASP A 339 -16.86 4.03 6.58
CA ASP A 339 -15.55 3.39 6.77
C ASP A 339 -15.58 1.86 6.63
N GLY A 340 -16.72 1.29 6.23
CA GLY A 340 -16.87 -0.14 6.00
C GLY A 340 -17.45 -0.90 7.21
N ILE A 341 -17.37 -0.32 8.41
CA ILE A 341 -17.83 -0.99 9.62
C ILE A 341 -19.28 -0.59 9.92
N ALA A 342 -20.19 -1.56 9.98
CA ALA A 342 -21.58 -1.27 10.36
C ALA A 342 -21.69 -0.54 11.73
N ASP A 343 -22.58 0.46 11.85
CA ASP A 343 -22.83 1.31 13.05
C ASP A 343 -22.97 0.49 14.36
N SER A 344 -23.39 -0.77 14.25
CA SER A 344 -23.60 -1.66 15.38
C SER A 344 -22.36 -2.44 15.84
N ALA A 345 -21.39 -2.63 14.94
CA ALA A 345 -20.05 -3.15 15.20
C ALA A 345 -19.04 -2.02 15.46
N ASP A 346 -19.31 -0.83 14.94
CA ASP A 346 -18.48 0.34 15.13
C ASP A 346 -18.72 1.03 16.49
N GLY A 347 -17.67 1.07 17.31
CA GLY A 347 -17.66 1.77 18.59
C GLY A 347 -17.34 3.27 18.50
N ASN A 348 -17.04 3.78 17.31
CA ASN A 348 -16.62 5.16 17.07
C ASN A 348 -17.61 6.01 16.24
N ASP A 349 -18.75 5.44 15.81
CA ASP A 349 -19.81 6.10 15.05
C ASP A 349 -20.40 7.32 15.80
N ASP A 350 -19.91 8.50 15.43
CA ASP A 350 -20.51 9.80 15.73
C ASP A 350 -21.22 10.43 14.51
N GLY A 351 -21.18 9.71 13.37
CA GLY A 351 -21.67 10.10 12.05
C GLY A 351 -20.84 11.19 11.36
N ASP A 352 -19.61 11.44 11.81
CA ASP A 352 -18.62 12.26 11.13
C ASP A 352 -17.64 11.37 10.36
N ARG A 353 -17.59 11.53 9.03
CA ARG A 353 -16.71 10.79 8.12
C ARG A 353 -15.20 11.00 8.32
N ASN A 354 -14.80 11.59 9.44
CA ASN A 354 -13.39 11.69 9.83
C ASN A 354 -13.07 10.78 11.03
N ASP A 355 -14.04 10.02 11.53
CA ASP A 355 -13.89 9.07 12.63
C ASP A 355 -13.62 7.65 12.11
N PHE A 356 -12.85 7.55 11.01
CA PHE A 356 -12.43 6.30 10.36
C PHE A 356 -11.74 5.34 11.35
N GLY A 357 -12.13 4.08 11.31
CA GLY A 357 -11.66 3.01 12.19
C GLY A 357 -12.51 2.82 13.44
N ASN A 358 -12.42 1.63 14.03
CA ASN A 358 -13.24 1.24 15.17
C ASN A 358 -12.72 1.82 16.50
N ALA A 359 -13.57 1.88 17.52
CA ALA A 359 -13.11 2.09 18.88
C ALA A 359 -12.30 0.87 19.37
N PRO A 360 -11.19 1.07 20.12
CA PRO A 360 -10.37 0.00 20.65
C PRO A 360 -11.18 -1.12 21.32
N SER A 361 -11.15 -2.31 20.73
CA SER A 361 -12.00 -3.43 21.14
C SER A 361 -11.37 -4.35 22.21
N ALA A 362 -12.23 -5.05 22.95
CA ALA A 362 -11.78 -6.25 23.66
C ALA A 362 -11.71 -7.35 22.59
N GLY A 363 -10.53 -7.92 22.37
CA GLY A 363 -10.32 -8.76 21.19
C GLY A 363 -11.21 -9.99 21.11
N LEU A 364 -11.11 -10.62 19.95
CA LEU A 364 -11.98 -11.69 19.48
C LEU A 364 -12.18 -12.84 20.47
N PRO A 365 -13.36 -13.49 20.45
CA PRO A 365 -13.63 -14.70 21.22
C PRO A 365 -12.58 -15.79 21.00
N ASN A 366 -12.37 -16.55 22.08
CA ASN A 366 -11.43 -17.65 22.16
C ASN A 366 -11.81 -18.50 23.38
N ALA A 367 -12.66 -19.51 23.17
CA ALA A 367 -13.32 -20.25 24.24
C ALA A 367 -12.35 -21.15 25.01
N ASP A 368 -11.41 -21.82 24.34
CA ASP A 368 -10.47 -22.75 24.96
C ASP A 368 -9.13 -22.10 25.42
N ASN A 369 -8.89 -20.85 25.02
CA ASN A 369 -7.69 -20.02 25.26
C ASN A 369 -6.40 -20.56 24.61
N ASP A 370 -6.51 -21.16 23.43
CA ASP A 370 -5.37 -21.51 22.59
C ASP A 370 -4.92 -20.30 21.71
N PRO A 371 -3.93 -20.44 20.80
CA PRO A 371 -3.49 -19.34 19.93
C PRO A 371 -4.40 -18.97 18.76
N ILE A 372 -5.43 -19.74 18.46
CA ILE A 372 -6.36 -19.61 17.34
C ILE A 372 -7.67 -19.03 17.91
N PRO A 373 -8.16 -17.89 17.39
CA PRO A 373 -9.48 -17.37 17.77
C PRO A 373 -10.61 -18.29 17.30
N ASP A 374 -11.81 -18.13 17.88
CA ASP A 374 -12.94 -19.05 17.64
C ASP A 374 -13.27 -19.18 16.13
N TYR A 375 -13.40 -18.06 15.39
CA TYR A 375 -13.67 -18.03 13.93
C TYR A 375 -12.62 -18.71 13.02
N ARG A 376 -11.53 -19.22 13.58
CA ARG A 376 -10.47 -19.93 12.84
C ARG A 376 -10.19 -21.32 13.41
N ASP A 377 -10.93 -21.72 14.43
CA ASP A 377 -10.73 -22.93 15.21
C ASP A 377 -11.95 -23.84 15.16
N GLY A 378 -11.93 -24.81 14.24
CA GLY A 378 -13.01 -25.79 14.13
C GLY A 378 -13.19 -26.77 15.31
N ASP A 379 -12.53 -26.56 16.47
CA ASP A 379 -12.92 -27.09 17.79
C ASP A 379 -12.70 -26.00 18.86
N SER A 380 -13.35 -24.85 18.68
CA SER A 380 -13.32 -23.62 19.48
C SER A 380 -13.38 -23.86 20.99
N ASN A 381 -14.14 -24.87 21.42
CA ASN A 381 -14.30 -25.19 22.85
C ASN A 381 -13.31 -26.24 23.39
N GLY A 382 -12.54 -26.87 22.50
CA GLY A 382 -11.46 -27.81 22.80
C GLY A 382 -11.92 -29.11 23.46
N ASP A 383 -13.17 -29.54 23.25
CA ASP A 383 -13.70 -30.77 23.84
C ASP A 383 -13.42 -32.03 23.01
N GLY A 384 -12.88 -31.85 21.79
CA GLY A 384 -12.54 -32.89 20.84
C GLY A 384 -13.71 -33.31 19.94
N ILE A 385 -14.72 -32.46 19.81
CA ILE A 385 -15.80 -32.58 18.83
C ILE A 385 -15.77 -31.31 17.98
N ASP A 386 -15.46 -31.49 16.69
CA ASP A 386 -15.39 -30.37 15.76
C ASP A 386 -16.73 -29.61 15.67
N ASP A 387 -16.64 -28.29 15.52
CA ASP A 387 -17.76 -27.36 15.62
C ASP A 387 -18.84 -27.60 14.57
N ILE A 388 -18.47 -28.03 13.36
CA ILE A 388 -19.40 -28.54 12.34
C ILE A 388 -20.31 -29.69 12.83
N LYS A 389 -19.80 -30.58 13.69
CA LYS A 389 -20.62 -31.67 14.27
C LYS A 389 -21.54 -31.14 15.35
N ASP A 390 -21.07 -30.11 16.03
CA ASP A 390 -21.66 -29.42 17.16
C ASP A 390 -22.81 -28.49 16.72
N ALA A 391 -22.69 -27.87 15.54
CA ALA A 391 -23.73 -27.20 14.76
C ALA A 391 -24.78 -28.17 14.16
N GLY A 392 -24.49 -29.48 14.19
CA GLY A 392 -25.35 -30.53 13.66
C GLY A 392 -25.19 -30.80 12.16
N ASN A 393 -24.13 -30.26 11.55
CA ASN A 393 -23.82 -30.30 10.12
C ASN A 393 -22.75 -31.34 9.74
N GLY A 394 -22.25 -32.14 10.69
CA GLY A 394 -21.24 -33.20 10.46
C GLY A 394 -21.61 -34.34 9.48
N ALA A 395 -22.68 -34.20 8.69
CA ALA A 395 -22.89 -35.01 7.49
C ALA A 395 -22.19 -34.43 6.24
N LEU A 396 -21.78 -33.15 6.30
CA LEU A 396 -21.01 -32.43 5.27
C LEU A 396 -19.50 -32.72 5.38
N ASP A 397 -19.03 -33.07 6.57
CA ASP A 397 -17.67 -33.51 6.89
C ASP A 397 -17.58 -35.06 6.91
N ALA A 398 -17.30 -35.70 5.76
CA ALA A 398 -17.23 -37.16 5.71
C ALA A 398 -15.88 -37.72 6.16
N ASP A 399 -14.81 -36.92 6.09
CA ASP A 399 -13.46 -37.36 6.38
C ASP A 399 -12.98 -37.07 7.83
N ASN A 400 -13.77 -36.28 8.56
CA ASN A 400 -13.64 -35.89 9.96
C ASN A 400 -12.39 -35.04 10.22
N ASP A 401 -12.18 -34.03 9.38
CA ASP A 401 -11.14 -33.01 9.56
C ASP A 401 -11.66 -31.67 10.11
N GLY A 402 -12.98 -31.54 10.28
CA GLY A 402 -13.61 -30.36 10.87
C GLY A 402 -14.27 -29.45 9.85
N MET A 403 -13.98 -29.64 8.56
CA MET A 403 -14.41 -28.76 7.47
C MET A 403 -15.47 -29.40 6.58
N VAL A 404 -16.21 -28.58 5.84
CA VAL A 404 -17.09 -29.06 4.77
C VAL A 404 -16.25 -29.71 3.64
N ASP A 405 -16.60 -30.94 3.22
CA ASP A 405 -15.84 -31.66 2.17
C ASP A 405 -15.97 -31.03 0.76
N ASP A 406 -17.03 -30.25 0.53
CA ASP A 406 -17.31 -29.63 -0.77
C ASP A 406 -16.60 -28.29 -0.84
N THR A 407 -16.01 -28.02 -2.00
CA THR A 407 -15.20 -26.82 -2.24
C THR A 407 -15.77 -26.04 -3.43
N THR A 408 -17.05 -26.25 -3.70
CA THR A 408 -17.75 -25.51 -4.75
C THR A 408 -18.37 -24.32 -4.07
N ASP A 409 -17.93 -23.15 -4.46
CA ASP A 409 -18.43 -21.84 -4.02
C ASP A 409 -18.71 -21.05 -5.31
N SER A 410 -19.96 -20.64 -5.47
CA SER A 410 -20.49 -20.08 -6.71
C SER A 410 -20.48 -18.55 -6.73
N ASP A 411 -20.57 -17.96 -5.55
CA ASP A 411 -20.62 -16.54 -5.20
C ASP A 411 -19.22 -15.99 -4.99
N GLY A 412 -18.34 -16.80 -4.42
CA GLY A 412 -17.00 -16.42 -3.98
C GLY A 412 -16.97 -15.88 -2.55
N ASP A 413 -17.93 -16.21 -1.68
CA ASP A 413 -18.04 -15.65 -0.32
C ASP A 413 -17.43 -16.55 0.78
N GLY A 414 -16.71 -17.60 0.38
CA GLY A 414 -16.05 -18.54 1.28
C GLY A 414 -16.96 -19.68 1.76
N ILE A 415 -18.27 -19.60 1.53
CA ILE A 415 -19.20 -20.63 2.00
C ILE A 415 -19.44 -21.67 0.90
N PRO A 416 -19.24 -22.98 1.15
CA PRO A 416 -19.54 -23.99 0.12
C PRO A 416 -21.04 -24.07 -0.22
N ASP A 417 -21.37 -24.23 -1.52
CA ASP A 417 -22.71 -24.35 -2.15
C ASP A 417 -23.70 -25.27 -1.38
N ASN A 418 -23.19 -26.22 -0.58
CA ASN A 418 -24.00 -27.21 0.13
C ASN A 418 -24.25 -26.88 1.62
N ALA A 419 -23.51 -25.91 2.16
CA ALA A 419 -23.70 -25.27 3.45
C ALA A 419 -24.46 -23.94 3.30
N ASP A 420 -24.27 -23.26 2.17
CA ASP A 420 -24.95 -22.03 1.80
C ASP A 420 -26.43 -22.25 1.37
N THR A 421 -27.27 -21.28 1.75
CA THR A 421 -28.71 -21.26 1.47
C THR A 421 -29.12 -20.48 0.22
N ASP A 422 -28.26 -19.65 -0.37
CA ASP A 422 -28.48 -18.93 -1.63
C ASP A 422 -27.18 -18.73 -2.47
N ASP A 423 -26.76 -19.82 -3.15
CA ASP A 423 -25.58 -20.01 -4.05
C ASP A 423 -25.42 -19.08 -5.25
N ALA A 424 -25.99 -17.89 -5.18
CA ALA A 424 -25.95 -16.87 -6.21
C ALA A 424 -25.75 -15.44 -5.70
N ILE A 425 -25.69 -15.23 -4.38
CA ILE A 425 -25.46 -13.95 -3.71
C ILE A 425 -24.53 -14.16 -2.51
N PHE A 426 -23.67 -13.18 -2.25
CA PHE A 426 -22.85 -13.11 -1.04
C PHE A 426 -23.70 -13.27 0.23
N GLY A 427 -23.23 -14.12 1.15
CA GLY A 427 -23.92 -14.47 2.39
C GLY A 427 -24.56 -15.85 2.34
N GLY A 428 -25.68 -16.00 3.07
CA GLY A 428 -26.48 -17.22 3.04
C GLY A 428 -26.06 -18.32 4.01
N LEU A 429 -25.16 -18.04 4.98
CA LEU A 429 -24.81 -18.98 6.06
C LEU A 429 -25.65 -18.75 7.33
N PRO A 430 -26.67 -19.58 7.60
CA PRO A 430 -27.57 -19.35 8.71
C PRO A 430 -27.00 -19.79 10.05
N ASN A 431 -27.21 -18.98 11.11
CA ASN A 431 -26.87 -19.37 12.49
C ASN A 431 -27.40 -20.77 12.86
N PRO A 432 -26.51 -21.78 13.02
CA PRO A 432 -26.95 -23.14 13.29
C PRO A 432 -27.20 -23.40 14.79
N LEU A 433 -26.79 -22.48 15.66
CA LEU A 433 -26.70 -22.62 17.12
C LEU A 433 -27.87 -21.98 17.88
N THR A 434 -29.09 -22.04 17.35
CA THR A 434 -30.26 -21.57 18.13
C THR A 434 -30.31 -22.29 19.49
N ASP A 435 -30.20 -21.51 20.56
CA ASP A 435 -30.31 -21.93 21.97
C ASP A 435 -31.58 -21.27 22.55
N GLY A 436 -32.69 -21.99 22.44
CA GLY A 436 -34.04 -21.52 22.73
C GLY A 436 -34.29 -21.23 24.21
N ASP A 437 -33.50 -21.81 25.10
CA ASP A 437 -33.64 -21.64 26.55
C ASP A 437 -32.46 -20.96 27.24
N GLY A 438 -31.33 -20.82 26.56
CA GLY A 438 -30.13 -20.13 27.02
C GLY A 438 -29.31 -20.95 28.00
N ASP A 439 -29.35 -22.29 27.93
CA ASP A 439 -28.59 -23.18 28.81
C ASP A 439 -27.13 -23.40 28.35
N GLY A 440 -26.79 -22.96 27.14
CA GLY A 440 -25.47 -23.08 26.52
C GLY A 440 -25.26 -24.36 25.70
N ILE A 441 -26.31 -25.12 25.42
CA ILE A 441 -26.32 -26.25 24.48
C ILE A 441 -27.25 -25.88 23.31
N PRO A 442 -26.81 -25.97 22.04
CA PRO A 442 -27.69 -25.69 20.91
C PRO A 442 -28.91 -26.64 20.86
N ASP A 443 -30.10 -26.10 20.57
CA ASP A 443 -31.38 -26.82 20.47
C ASP A 443 -31.27 -28.11 19.64
N LYS A 444 -30.43 -28.06 18.59
CA LYS A 444 -30.18 -29.18 17.67
C LYS A 444 -29.50 -30.39 18.33
N ARG A 445 -28.71 -30.18 19.39
CA ARG A 445 -28.08 -31.27 20.18
C ARG A 445 -29.01 -31.84 21.24
N GLU A 446 -29.89 -31.01 21.77
CA GLU A 446 -30.84 -31.37 22.82
C GLU A 446 -31.98 -32.23 22.27
N GLY A 447 -32.48 -31.84 21.10
CA GLY A 447 -33.61 -32.45 20.42
C GLY A 447 -34.94 -32.25 21.17
N ASN A 448 -36.04 -32.51 20.47
CA ASN A 448 -37.40 -32.27 20.97
C ASN A 448 -37.92 -33.27 22.03
N GLY A 449 -37.03 -33.90 22.79
CA GLY A 449 -37.37 -34.80 23.89
C GLY A 449 -38.01 -34.05 25.05
N ASP A 450 -38.67 -34.77 25.96
CA ASP A 450 -39.13 -34.22 27.25
C ASP A 450 -38.68 -35.22 28.32
N PRO A 451 -37.38 -35.19 28.71
CA PRO A 451 -36.80 -36.23 29.56
C PRO A 451 -37.34 -36.20 31.00
N ASP A 452 -37.77 -35.03 31.46
CA ASP A 452 -38.22 -34.80 32.82
C ASP A 452 -39.77 -34.91 32.98
N GLY A 453 -40.50 -34.80 31.87
CA GLY A 453 -41.93 -35.02 31.74
C GLY A 453 -42.79 -33.82 32.15
N ASP A 454 -42.25 -32.61 32.18
CA ASP A 454 -42.96 -31.40 32.61
C ASP A 454 -43.81 -30.77 31.48
N GLY A 455 -43.58 -31.21 30.24
CA GLY A 455 -44.30 -30.79 29.04
C GLY A 455 -43.64 -29.64 28.28
N ILE A 456 -42.45 -29.21 28.68
CA ILE A 456 -41.54 -28.34 27.94
C ILE A 456 -40.53 -29.26 27.22
N PRO A 457 -40.31 -29.09 25.91
CA PRO A 457 -39.25 -29.79 25.19
C PRO A 457 -37.85 -29.43 25.73
N ASN A 458 -36.89 -30.35 25.65
CA ASN A 458 -35.54 -30.16 26.18
C ASN A 458 -34.85 -28.94 25.54
N ASP A 459 -35.07 -28.72 24.24
CA ASP A 459 -34.68 -27.52 23.47
C ASP A 459 -35.37 -26.21 23.92
N GLN A 460 -36.04 -26.21 25.07
CA GLN A 460 -36.77 -25.09 25.66
C GLN A 460 -36.76 -25.14 27.21
N ASP A 461 -35.99 -26.03 27.83
CA ASP A 461 -36.07 -26.42 29.26
C ASP A 461 -34.73 -26.33 30.01
N LEU A 462 -34.56 -25.21 30.74
CA LEU A 462 -33.40 -24.82 31.58
C LEU A 462 -32.96 -25.77 32.73
#